data_AF-A0A1V3XRV9-F1
#
_entry.id   AF-A0A1V3XRV9-F1
#
_cell.length_a   1.000
_cell.length_b   1.000
_cell.length_c   1.000
_cell.angle_alpha   90.00
_cell.angle_beta   90.00
_cell.angle_gamma   90.00
#
_symmetry.space_group_name_H-M   'P 1'
#
loop_
_entity.id
_entity.type
_entity.pdbx_description
1 polymer ?
#
loop_
_entity_poly.entity_id
_entity_poly.type
_entity_poly.pdbx_seq_one_letter_code
_entity_poly.pdbx_strand_id
1 'polypeptide(L)'
;MPATDLDAPAVVTGYKNLAYVERDFRSIKTDDLDLRPIHHRLSERVKAHVLICLLACYVTWHLRKAWAPLTYTDEHPPTRDNPVAPAQRSPHAHTKASRHQTTDATPLRSFRALLDHLATLTRNRIRYQDTNIEIETLTEPTHDQRRAFDLIKATIPLTIAA
;
A
#
# COMPACT_ATOMS: atom_id res chain seq x y z
N MET A 1 17.24 20.33 -10.67
CA MET A 1 18.65 20.35 -11.11
C MET A 1 18.71 21.09 -12.44
N PRO A 2 19.59 22.09 -12.62
CA PRO A 2 19.78 22.71 -13.94
C PRO A 2 20.25 21.66 -14.96
N ALA A 3 19.86 21.84 -16.21
CA ALA A 3 19.93 20.83 -17.27
C ALA A 3 21.35 20.53 -17.82
N THR A 4 22.42 20.95 -17.14
CA THR A 4 23.78 21.01 -17.72
C THR A 4 24.82 20.09 -17.05
N ASP A 5 24.50 19.40 -15.95
CA ASP A 5 25.52 18.72 -15.12
C ASP A 5 25.40 17.18 -15.01
N LEU A 6 24.62 16.51 -15.85
CA LEU A 6 24.52 15.04 -15.83
C LEU A 6 25.39 14.42 -16.92
N ASP A 7 26.25 13.47 -16.54
CA ASP A 7 26.93 12.62 -17.52
C ASP A 7 25.93 11.73 -18.28
N ALA A 8 26.33 11.19 -19.43
CA ALA A 8 25.42 10.43 -20.28
C ALA A 8 24.75 9.24 -19.55
N PRO A 9 25.46 8.43 -18.72
CA PRO A 9 24.83 7.40 -17.90
C PRO A 9 23.80 7.92 -16.90
N ALA A 10 24.05 9.06 -16.25
CA ALA A 10 23.13 9.66 -15.30
C ALA A 10 21.87 10.22 -15.99
N VAL A 11 21.98 10.76 -17.20
CA VAL A 11 20.82 11.16 -18.01
C VAL A 11 19.93 9.96 -18.32
N VAL A 12 20.51 8.85 -18.78
CA VAL A 12 19.75 7.61 -19.07
C VAL A 12 19.09 7.07 -17.81
N THR A 13 19.79 7.08 -16.68
CA THR A 13 19.24 6.64 -15.38
C THR A 13 18.08 7.52 -14.93
N GLY A 14 18.23 8.84 -15.00
CA GLY A 14 17.17 9.79 -14.66
C GLY A 14 15.92 9.60 -15.51
N TYR A 15 16.09 9.43 -16.83
CA TYR A 15 14.98 9.13 -17.73
C TYR A 15 14.30 7.81 -17.40
N LYS A 16 15.06 6.74 -17.13
CA LYS A 16 14.49 5.42 -16.77
C LYS A 16 13.78 5.42 -15.42
N ASN A 17 14.18 6.28 -14.48
CA ASN A 17 13.50 6.44 -13.21
C ASN A 17 12.10 7.07 -13.34
N LEU A 18 11.76 7.70 -14.47
CA LEU A 18 10.40 8.18 -14.74
C LEU A 18 9.37 7.03 -14.75
N ALA A 19 9.80 5.80 -14.99
CA ALA A 19 8.94 4.62 -14.88
C ALA A 19 8.31 4.46 -13.49
N TYR A 20 8.95 4.94 -12.41
CA TYR A 20 8.36 4.93 -11.06
C TYR A 20 7.14 5.85 -10.98
N VAL A 21 7.24 7.04 -11.59
CA VAL A 21 6.14 8.00 -11.66
C VAL A 21 4.98 7.43 -12.48
N GLU A 22 5.27 6.77 -13.61
CA GLU A 22 4.24 6.11 -14.42
C GLU A 22 3.53 4.98 -13.66
N ARG A 23 4.29 4.19 -12.88
CA ARG A 23 3.73 3.16 -12.01
C ARG A 23 2.79 3.75 -10.96
N ASP A 24 3.17 4.85 -10.31
CA ASP A 24 2.35 5.50 -9.30
C ASP A 24 1.07 6.09 -9.94
N PHE A 25 1.18 6.71 -11.12
CA PHE A 25 0.02 7.15 -11.90
C PHE A 25 -0.92 6.00 -12.30
N ARG A 26 -0.38 4.81 -12.57
CA ARG A 26 -1.19 3.62 -12.83
C ARG A 26 -1.94 3.16 -11.58
N SER A 27 -1.27 3.12 -10.43
CA SER A 27 -1.89 2.80 -9.14
C SER A 27 -3.06 3.74 -8.82
N ILE A 28 -2.86 5.05 -9.04
CA ILE A 28 -3.90 6.08 -8.90
C ILE A 28 -5.09 5.83 -9.84
N LYS A 29 -4.82 5.48 -11.10
CA LYS A 29 -5.85 5.45 -12.15
C LYS A 29 -6.65 4.15 -12.19
N THR A 30 -6.05 3.01 -11.86
CA THR A 30 -6.58 1.70 -12.26
C THR A 30 -6.37 0.59 -11.24
N ASP A 31 -5.29 0.59 -10.47
CA ASP A 31 -5.01 -0.59 -9.61
C ASP A 31 -5.64 -0.47 -8.22
N ASP A 32 -5.51 0.69 -7.58
CA ASP A 32 -5.81 0.84 -6.14
C ASP A 32 -6.89 1.86 -5.83
N LEU A 33 -6.86 3.04 -6.46
CA LEU A 33 -7.71 4.17 -6.07
C LEU A 33 -8.85 4.46 -7.04
N ASP A 34 -8.78 3.92 -8.26
CA ASP A 34 -9.70 4.23 -9.36
C ASP A 34 -10.02 5.73 -9.44
N LEU A 35 -9.14 6.53 -10.04
CA LEU A 35 -9.37 7.98 -10.19
C LEU A 35 -10.67 8.31 -10.96
N ARG A 36 -11.14 7.41 -11.83
CA ARG A 36 -12.14 7.68 -12.89
C ARG A 36 -13.58 7.12 -12.74
N PRO A 37 -14.10 6.68 -11.58
CA PRO A 37 -15.53 6.48 -11.38
C PRO A 37 -16.26 7.78 -10.98
N ILE A 38 -15.53 8.84 -10.57
CA ILE A 38 -16.10 10.12 -10.14
C ILE A 38 -15.76 11.22 -11.15
N HIS A 39 -16.76 11.76 -11.83
CA HIS A 39 -16.60 12.81 -12.83
C HIS A 39 -16.97 14.19 -12.26
N HIS A 40 -15.96 15.01 -11.94
CA HIS A 40 -16.16 16.39 -11.51
C HIS A 40 -16.28 17.37 -12.69
N ARG A 41 -17.17 18.35 -12.57
CA ARG A 41 -17.38 19.41 -13.59
C ARG A 41 -16.81 20.78 -13.18
N LEU A 42 -16.58 20.99 -11.88
CA LEU A 42 -16.03 22.23 -11.34
C LEU A 42 -14.53 22.08 -11.11
N SER A 43 -13.73 23.06 -11.58
CA SER A 43 -12.26 23.01 -11.51
C SER A 43 -11.75 22.73 -10.10
N GLU A 44 -12.29 23.40 -9.08
CA GLU A 44 -11.86 23.21 -7.70
C GLU A 44 -12.12 21.79 -7.16
N ARG A 45 -13.23 21.15 -7.58
CA ARG A 45 -13.52 19.75 -7.21
C ARG A 45 -12.57 18.78 -7.90
N VAL A 46 -12.20 19.06 -9.15
CA VAL A 46 -11.17 18.26 -9.86
C VAL A 46 -9.84 18.34 -9.12
N LYS A 47 -9.37 19.54 -8.76
CA LYS A 47 -8.11 19.72 -8.04
C LYS A 47 -8.13 19.01 -6.68
N ALA A 48 -9.20 19.17 -5.90
CA ALA A 48 -9.35 18.52 -4.61
C ALA A 48 -9.33 16.99 -4.71
N HIS A 49 -10.06 16.41 -5.67
CA HIS A 49 -10.08 14.96 -5.89
C HIS A 49 -8.71 14.42 -6.29
N VAL A 50 -8.03 15.07 -7.23
CA VAL A 50 -6.67 14.68 -7.63
C VAL A 50 -5.69 14.77 -6.46
N LEU A 51 -5.80 15.79 -5.61
CA LEU A 51 -4.97 15.92 -4.41
C LEU A 51 -5.21 14.75 -3.43
N ILE A 52 -6.48 14.42 -3.15
CA ILE A 52 -6.83 13.28 -2.28
C ILE A 52 -6.27 11.98 -2.87
N CYS A 53 -6.41 11.77 -4.19
CA CYS A 53 -5.85 10.59 -4.85
C CYS A 53 -4.32 10.53 -4.79
N LEU A 54 -3.63 11.67 -4.90
CA LEU A 54 -2.18 11.74 -4.75
C LEU A 54 -1.75 11.40 -3.31
N LEU A 55 -2.46 11.93 -2.31
CA LEU A 55 -2.20 11.62 -0.90
C LEU A 55 -2.44 10.14 -0.59
N ALA A 56 -3.55 9.57 -1.08
CA ALA A 56 -3.83 8.15 -0.90
C ALA A 56 -2.83 7.27 -1.65
N CYS A 57 -2.32 7.68 -2.82
CA CYS A 57 -1.20 7.00 -3.49
C CYS A 57 0.06 6.99 -2.63
N TYR A 58 0.39 8.13 -2.01
CA TYR A 58 1.53 8.24 -1.11
C TYR A 58 1.40 7.32 0.11
N VAL A 59 0.22 7.27 0.71
CA VAL A 59 -0.08 6.32 1.81
C VAL A 59 0.06 4.88 1.32
N THR A 60 -0.54 4.53 0.17
CA THR A 60 -0.42 3.19 -0.44
C THR A 60 1.04 2.79 -0.69
N TRP A 61 1.89 3.72 -1.15
CA TRP A 61 3.31 3.48 -1.33
C TRP A 61 4.00 3.09 -0.02
N HIS A 62 3.74 3.84 1.06
CA HIS A 62 4.27 3.54 2.40
C HIS A 62 3.74 2.21 2.94
N LEU A 63 2.45 1.94 2.78
CA LEU A 63 1.84 0.69 3.21
C LEU A 63 2.41 -0.51 2.47
N ARG A 64 2.61 -0.42 1.15
CA ARG A 64 3.23 -1.50 0.35
C ARG A 64 4.65 -1.78 0.81
N LYS A 65 5.41 -0.76 1.19
CA LYS A 65 6.76 -0.92 1.75
C LYS A 65 6.72 -1.57 3.13
N ALA A 66 5.87 -1.09 4.03
CA ALA A 66 5.76 -1.60 5.40
C ALA A 66 5.22 -3.04 5.44
N TRP A 67 4.21 -3.35 4.62
CA TRP A 67 3.59 -4.67 4.53
C TRP A 67 4.25 -5.59 3.50
N ALA A 68 5.44 -5.24 3.01
CA ALA A 68 6.20 -6.13 2.14
C ALA A 68 6.35 -7.54 2.73
N PRO A 69 6.62 -7.74 4.04
CA PRO A 69 6.67 -9.07 4.66
C PRO A 69 5.37 -9.89 4.52
N LEU A 70 4.21 -9.24 4.53
CA LEU A 70 2.88 -9.88 4.47
C LEU A 70 2.37 -10.11 3.04
N THR A 71 3.07 -9.59 2.03
CA THR A 71 2.62 -9.61 0.64
C THR A 71 3.66 -10.21 -0.28
N TYR A 72 3.32 -10.44 -1.55
CA TYR A 72 4.27 -10.88 -2.58
C TYR A 72 5.31 -9.81 -2.99
N THR A 73 5.36 -8.67 -2.29
CA THR A 73 6.33 -7.61 -2.55
C THR A 73 7.74 -8.10 -2.25
N ASP A 74 8.67 -7.86 -3.19
CA ASP A 74 10.08 -8.15 -2.99
C ASP A 74 10.70 -7.14 -2.02
N GLU A 75 11.29 -7.66 -0.94
CA GLU A 75 11.93 -6.89 0.13
C GLU A 75 13.40 -6.58 -0.16
N HIS A 76 14.02 -7.35 -1.06
CA HIS A 76 15.44 -7.26 -1.37
C HIS A 76 15.69 -7.22 -2.88
N PRO A 77 15.00 -6.35 -3.65
CA PRO A 77 15.20 -6.28 -5.08
C PRO A 77 16.68 -5.98 -5.40
N PRO A 78 17.33 -6.75 -6.29
CA PRO A 78 18.73 -6.56 -6.62
C PRO A 78 18.96 -5.19 -7.26
N THR A 79 20.09 -4.56 -6.93
CA THR A 79 20.54 -3.34 -7.62
C THR A 79 20.80 -3.68 -9.08
N ARG A 80 20.36 -2.78 -9.98
CA ARG A 80 20.51 -2.97 -11.40
C ARG A 80 21.68 -2.12 -11.91
N ASP A 81 22.76 -2.77 -12.34
CA ASP A 81 23.97 -2.10 -12.85
C ASP A 81 23.74 -1.39 -14.19
N ASN A 82 22.78 -1.87 -15.00
CA ASN A 82 22.41 -1.27 -16.27
C ASN A 82 20.96 -0.74 -16.22
N PRO A 83 20.70 0.58 -16.34
CA PRO A 83 19.36 1.16 -16.24
C PRO A 83 18.38 0.73 -17.36
N VAL A 84 18.84 -0.01 -18.36
CA VAL A 84 18.02 -0.53 -19.46
C VAL A 84 17.77 -2.04 -19.33
N ALA A 85 18.56 -2.75 -18.52
CA ALA A 85 18.37 -4.19 -18.32
C ALA A 85 17.00 -4.51 -17.66
N PRO A 86 16.41 -5.69 -17.92
CA PRO A 86 15.16 -6.09 -17.27
C PRO A 86 15.32 -6.16 -15.74
N ALA A 87 14.25 -5.83 -15.02
CA ALA A 87 14.23 -5.98 -13.56
C ALA A 87 14.25 -7.47 -13.19
N GLN A 88 15.09 -7.85 -12.24
CA GLN A 88 15.18 -9.21 -11.71
C GLN A 88 14.60 -9.27 -10.30
N ARG A 89 13.98 -10.40 -9.96
CA ARG A 89 13.48 -10.66 -8.61
C ARG A 89 14.61 -11.25 -7.75
N SER A 90 14.57 -10.97 -6.46
CA SER A 90 15.50 -11.57 -5.52
C SER A 90 15.23 -13.07 -5.33
N PRO A 91 16.23 -13.87 -4.92
CA PRO A 91 16.01 -15.27 -4.53
C PRO A 91 14.93 -15.40 -3.45
N HIS A 92 14.89 -14.46 -2.50
CA HIS A 92 13.86 -14.38 -1.46
C HIS A 92 12.46 -14.24 -2.06
N ALA A 93 12.28 -13.33 -3.03
CA ALA A 93 10.99 -13.16 -3.71
C ALA A 93 10.58 -14.38 -4.54
N HIS A 94 11.54 -15.10 -5.14
CA HIS A 94 11.26 -16.37 -5.81
C HIS A 94 10.75 -17.44 -4.81
N THR A 95 11.41 -17.59 -3.66
CA THR A 95 10.94 -18.49 -2.59
C THR A 95 9.58 -18.09 -2.05
N LYS A 96 9.36 -16.79 -1.87
CA LYS A 96 8.10 -16.22 -1.41
C LYS A 96 6.94 -16.54 -2.36
N ALA A 97 7.18 -16.36 -3.65
CA ALA A 97 6.22 -16.67 -4.70
C ALA A 97 5.97 -18.17 -4.85
N SER A 98 6.99 -19.03 -4.70
CA SER A 98 6.80 -20.49 -4.82
C SER A 98 6.11 -21.11 -3.61
N ARG A 99 6.40 -20.63 -2.40
CA ARG A 99 5.83 -21.16 -1.16
C ARG A 99 4.40 -20.66 -0.89
N HIS A 100 4.04 -19.47 -1.41
CA HIS A 100 2.78 -18.79 -1.11
C HIS A 100 2.52 -18.58 0.40
N GLN A 101 3.57 -18.64 1.22
CA GLN A 101 3.52 -18.46 2.66
C GLN A 101 4.67 -17.57 3.13
N THR A 102 4.43 -16.85 4.22
CA THR A 102 5.47 -16.13 4.96
C THR A 102 6.43 -17.12 5.63
N THR A 103 7.55 -16.61 6.17
CA THR A 103 8.46 -17.37 7.03
C THR A 103 7.73 -18.03 8.20
N ASP A 104 6.72 -17.36 8.76
CA ASP A 104 5.90 -17.86 9.88
C ASP A 104 4.76 -18.81 9.45
N ALA A 105 4.84 -19.40 8.25
CA ALA A 105 3.83 -20.30 7.66
C ALA A 105 2.41 -19.72 7.47
N THR A 106 2.25 -18.39 7.52
CA THR A 106 0.97 -17.73 7.21
C THR A 106 0.81 -17.53 5.69
N PRO A 107 -0.40 -17.65 5.11
CA PRO A 107 -0.61 -17.45 3.68
C PRO A 107 -0.29 -16.02 3.23
N LEU A 108 0.46 -15.89 2.13
CA LEU A 108 0.75 -14.59 1.53
C LEU A 108 -0.44 -14.07 0.73
N ARG A 109 -0.65 -12.75 0.80
CA ARG A 109 -1.75 -12.07 0.13
C ARG A 109 -1.24 -11.05 -0.88
N SER A 110 -2.09 -10.74 -1.88
CA SER A 110 -1.91 -9.50 -2.62
C SER A 110 -2.19 -8.31 -1.70
N PHE A 111 -1.74 -7.11 -2.07
CA PHE A 111 -2.02 -5.90 -1.29
C PHE A 111 -3.53 -5.69 -1.08
N ARG A 112 -4.34 -5.87 -2.13
CA ARG A 112 -5.79 -5.76 -2.05
C ARG A 112 -6.41 -6.84 -1.16
N ALA A 113 -5.98 -8.09 -1.29
CA ALA A 113 -6.45 -9.16 -0.42
C ALA A 113 -6.04 -8.99 1.05
N LEU A 114 -4.94 -8.28 1.33
CA LEU A 114 -4.56 -7.87 2.68
C LEU A 114 -5.50 -6.78 3.21
N LEU A 115 -5.83 -5.76 2.39
CA LEU A 115 -6.83 -4.76 2.76
C LEU A 115 -8.21 -5.39 3.01
N ASP A 116 -8.64 -6.32 2.16
CA ASP A 116 -9.90 -7.06 2.33
C ASP A 116 -9.90 -7.88 3.64
N HIS A 117 -8.76 -8.49 3.97
CA HIS A 117 -8.59 -9.20 5.25
C HIS A 117 -8.61 -8.24 6.44
N LEU A 118 -7.94 -7.08 6.35
CA LEU A 118 -7.98 -6.06 7.38
C LEU A 118 -9.40 -5.51 7.58
N ALA A 119 -10.20 -5.39 6.52
CA ALA A 119 -11.58 -4.95 6.58
C ALA A 119 -12.50 -5.91 7.36
N THR A 120 -12.09 -7.15 7.61
CA THR A 120 -12.81 -8.09 8.48
C THR A 120 -12.67 -7.77 9.98
N LEU A 121 -11.77 -6.86 10.34
CA LEU A 121 -11.67 -6.33 11.70
C LEU A 121 -12.82 -5.36 11.95
N THR A 122 -13.89 -5.85 12.58
CA THR A 122 -15.11 -5.07 12.80
C THR A 122 -15.13 -4.43 14.18
N ARG A 123 -15.73 -3.24 14.23
CA ARG A 123 -16.11 -2.58 15.48
C ARG A 123 -17.59 -2.84 15.74
N ASN A 124 -17.88 -3.44 16.88
CA ASN A 124 -19.22 -3.74 17.33
C ASN A 124 -19.63 -2.73 18.41
N ARG A 125 -20.84 -2.19 18.31
CA ARG A 125 -21.47 -1.38 19.36
C ARG A 125 -22.55 -2.21 20.03
N ILE A 126 -22.31 -2.59 21.28
CA ILE A 126 -23.19 -3.43 22.07
C ILE A 126 -24.03 -2.52 22.95
N ARG A 127 -25.36 -2.60 22.83
CA ARG A 127 -26.31 -1.87 23.66
C ARG A 127 -27.08 -2.86 24.52
N TYR A 128 -27.05 -2.68 25.84
CA TYR A 128 -27.82 -3.50 26.76
C TYR A 128 -29.28 -3.06 26.78
N GLN A 129 -30.20 -4.01 26.67
CA GLN A 129 -31.63 -3.74 26.76
C GLN A 129 -31.97 -3.13 28.12
N ASP A 130 -32.93 -2.21 28.14
CA ASP A 130 -33.42 -1.52 29.33
C ASP A 130 -32.37 -0.72 30.13
N THR A 131 -31.24 -0.40 29.50
CA THR A 131 -30.23 0.53 30.03
C THR A 131 -29.82 1.55 28.96
N ASN A 132 -29.21 2.65 29.38
CA ASN A 132 -28.56 3.62 28.49
C ASN A 132 -27.05 3.32 28.28
N ILE A 133 -26.62 2.08 28.55
CA ILE A 133 -25.21 1.69 28.45
C ILE A 133 -24.92 1.17 27.04
N GLU A 134 -23.95 1.81 26.38
CA GLU A 134 -23.37 1.36 25.12
C GLU A 134 -21.87 1.07 25.32
N ILE A 135 -21.40 -0.05 24.77
CA ILE A 135 -20.00 -0.46 24.81
C ILE A 135 -19.50 -0.65 23.37
N GLU A 136 -18.38 -0.01 23.05
CA GLU A 136 -17.64 -0.27 21.81
C GLU A 136 -16.64 -1.41 22.04
N THR A 137 -16.72 -2.44 21.21
CA THR A 137 -15.85 -3.61 21.26
C THR A 137 -15.29 -3.89 19.87
N LEU A 138 -13.99 -4.14 19.77
CA LEU A 138 -13.40 -4.70 18.55
C LEU A 138 -13.51 -6.22 18.56
N THR A 139 -13.65 -6.83 17.38
CA THR A 139 -13.39 -8.26 17.24
C THR A 139 -11.94 -8.58 17.59
N GLU A 140 -11.69 -9.79 18.09
CA GLU A 140 -10.32 -10.22 18.37
C GLU A 140 -9.53 -10.25 17.05
N PRO A 141 -8.47 -9.43 16.92
CA PRO A 141 -7.73 -9.36 15.67
C PRO A 141 -7.00 -10.67 15.42
N THR A 142 -6.94 -11.11 14.18
CA THR A 142 -6.08 -12.22 13.76
C THR A 142 -4.61 -11.84 13.92
N HIS A 143 -3.72 -12.85 13.90
CA HIS A 143 -2.27 -12.63 13.92
C HIS A 143 -1.81 -11.68 12.81
N ASP A 144 -2.31 -11.87 11.58
CA ASP A 144 -1.94 -11.05 10.43
C ASP A 144 -2.46 -9.60 10.54
N GLN A 145 -3.65 -9.41 11.12
CA GLN A 145 -4.18 -8.08 11.39
C GLN A 145 -3.31 -7.34 12.40
N ARG A 146 -2.95 -7.96 13.54
CA ARG A 146 -2.01 -7.37 14.50
C ARG A 146 -0.69 -6.99 13.85
N ARG A 147 -0.09 -7.95 13.13
CA ARG A 147 1.20 -7.75 12.46
C ARG A 147 1.16 -6.62 11.42
N ALA A 148 0.06 -6.44 10.71
CA ALA A 148 -0.08 -5.33 9.77
C ALA A 148 0.03 -3.96 10.47
N PHE A 149 -0.61 -3.81 11.63
CA PHE A 149 -0.54 -2.59 12.44
C PHE A 149 0.84 -2.41 13.10
N ASP A 150 1.46 -3.50 13.58
CA ASP A 150 2.82 -3.48 14.14
C ASP A 150 3.86 -2.99 13.11
N LEU A 151 3.77 -3.48 11.86
CA LEU A 151 4.69 -3.11 10.78
C LEU A 151 4.63 -1.62 10.42
N ILE A 152 3.47 -0.98 10.58
CA ILE A 152 3.29 0.46 10.37
C ILE A 152 3.46 1.27 11.66
N LYS A 153 3.82 0.62 12.78
CA LYS A 153 3.99 1.22 14.10
C LYS A 153 2.75 2.01 14.56
N ALA A 154 1.58 1.49 14.24
CA ALA A 154 0.30 2.08 14.65
C ALA A 154 -0.45 1.13 15.56
N THR A 155 -1.20 1.66 16.52
CA THR A 155 -2.15 0.87 17.30
C THR A 155 -3.39 0.57 16.48
N ILE A 156 -4.01 -0.60 16.71
CA ILE A 156 -5.34 -0.88 16.15
C ILE A 156 -6.33 0.15 16.72
N PRO A 157 -6.99 0.96 15.87
CA PRO A 157 -7.82 2.06 16.35
C PRO A 157 -9.11 1.55 17.01
N LEU A 158 -9.21 1.75 18.32
CA LEU A 158 -10.41 1.45 19.11
C LEU A 158 -11.57 2.40 18.77
N THR A 159 -11.27 3.66 18.46
CA THR A 159 -12.21 4.71 18.06
C THR A 159 -11.81 5.31 16.70
N ILE A 160 -12.73 5.95 15.98
CA ILE A 160 -12.37 6.79 14.81
C ILE A 160 -12.20 8.18 15.40
N ALA A 161 -11.02 8.80 15.21
CA ALA A 161 -10.85 10.20 15.58
C ALA A 161 -11.86 11.03 14.77
N ALA A 162 -12.74 11.72 15.48
CA ALA A 162 -13.76 12.61 14.90
C ALA A 162 -13.13 13.85 14.26
#